data_AF-A0A3R8M7X5-F1
#
_entry.id   AF-A0A3R8M7X5-F1
#
_cell.length_a   1.000
_cell.length_b   1.000
_cell.length_c   1.000
_cell.angle_alpha   90.00
_cell.angle_beta   90.00
_cell.angle_gamma   90.00
#
_symmetry.space_group_name_H-M   'P 1'
#
loop_
_entity.id
_entity.type
_entity.pdbx_description
1 polymer ?
#
loop_
_entity_poly.entity_id
_entity_poly.type
_entity_poly.pdbx_seq_one_letter_code
_entity_poly.pdbx_strand_id
1 'polypeptide(L)'
;MNGETRKIVRVALIVGLTAGVAACATPFSTAKVDPSSPIAARATAAAKAKGERRKFSDIPAIPTDVPTADQVRAAVVQQQRAGDALTAATAPSTWELKDSEIYAAKARRDAKPPAFEAPTDADRAATEAFARDARGRASAPPSQPK
;
A
#
# COMPACT_ATOMS: atom_id res chain seq x y z
N MET A 1 -40.89 -47.07 -36.54
CA MET A 1 -39.87 -46.82 -35.50
C MET A 1 -40.34 -47.45 -34.22
N ASN A 2 -39.75 -48.60 -33.90
CA ASN A 2 -40.14 -49.50 -32.83
C ASN A 2 -39.24 -49.23 -31.60
N GLY A 3 -39.64 -49.70 -30.42
CA GLY A 3 -39.01 -49.36 -29.13
C GLY A 3 -37.48 -49.57 -29.05
N GLU A 4 -36.91 -50.41 -29.89
CA GLU A 4 -35.45 -50.63 -29.96
C GLU A 4 -34.68 -49.49 -30.63
N THR A 5 -35.23 -48.87 -31.68
CA THR A 5 -34.58 -47.73 -32.36
C THR A 5 -34.46 -46.53 -31.40
N ARG A 6 -35.40 -46.40 -30.46
CA ARG A 6 -35.39 -45.34 -29.43
C ARG A 6 -34.33 -45.58 -28.34
N LYS A 7 -33.96 -46.83 -28.07
CA LYS A 7 -32.91 -47.18 -27.09
C LYS A 7 -31.51 -46.93 -27.65
N ILE A 8 -31.28 -47.32 -28.91
CA ILE A 8 -29.99 -47.12 -29.59
C ILE A 8 -29.69 -45.63 -29.75
N VAL A 9 -30.69 -44.82 -30.13
CA VAL A 9 -30.54 -43.35 -30.23
C VAL A 9 -30.26 -42.71 -28.87
N ARG A 10 -30.87 -43.21 -27.78
CA ARG A 10 -30.59 -42.70 -26.43
C ARG A 10 -29.19 -43.05 -25.93
N VAL A 11 -28.70 -44.26 -26.20
CA VAL A 11 -27.34 -44.66 -25.80
C VAL A 11 -26.28 -43.90 -26.60
N ALA A 12 -26.48 -43.72 -27.91
CA ALA A 12 -25.58 -42.93 -28.75
C ALA A 12 -25.51 -41.45 -28.31
N LEU A 13 -26.63 -40.88 -27.85
CA LEU A 13 -26.69 -39.50 -27.38
C LEU A 13 -26.03 -39.33 -26.00
N ILE A 14 -26.08 -40.34 -25.12
CA ILE A 14 -25.42 -40.32 -23.81
C ILE A 14 -23.90 -40.46 -23.94
N VAL A 15 -23.42 -41.36 -24.82
CA VAL A 15 -21.96 -41.55 -25.04
C VAL A 15 -21.34 -40.37 -25.80
N GLY A 16 -22.09 -39.75 -26.72
CA GLY A 16 -21.66 -38.54 -27.42
C GLY A 16 -21.53 -37.31 -26.50
N LEU A 17 -22.36 -37.21 -25.45
CA LEU A 17 -22.32 -36.08 -24.51
C LEU A 17 -21.14 -36.15 -23.53
N THR A 18 -20.68 -37.35 -23.17
CA THR A 18 -19.58 -37.53 -22.20
C THR A 18 -18.19 -37.26 -22.79
N ALA A 19 -18.03 -37.31 -24.12
CA ALA A 19 -16.76 -36.97 -24.77
C ALA A 19 -16.49 -35.45 -24.83
N GLY A 20 -17.53 -34.60 -24.70
CA GLY A 20 -17.40 -33.14 -24.73
C GLY A 20 -16.99 -32.50 -23.38
N VAL A 21 -17.16 -33.21 -22.26
CA VAL A 21 -16.95 -32.64 -20.92
C VAL A 21 -15.49 -32.76 -20.44
N ALA A 22 -14.66 -33.56 -21.10
CA ALA A 22 -13.23 -33.63 -20.81
C ALA A 22 -12.44 -32.42 -21.33
N ALA A 23 -13.05 -31.57 -22.18
CA ALA A 23 -12.42 -30.36 -22.72
C ALA A 23 -12.57 -29.12 -21.83
N CYS A 24 -13.31 -29.18 -20.71
CA CYS A 24 -13.27 -28.17 -19.67
C CYS A 24 -12.01 -28.35 -18.79
N ALA A 25 -10.85 -28.45 -19.41
CA ALA A 25 -9.57 -28.37 -18.71
C ALA A 25 -9.36 -26.90 -18.28
N THR A 26 -9.65 -26.64 -17.01
CA THR A 26 -9.19 -25.52 -16.17
C THR A 26 -8.47 -24.37 -16.91
N PRO A 27 -9.09 -23.20 -17.15
CA PRO A 27 -8.40 -22.03 -17.72
C PRO A 27 -7.35 -21.42 -16.77
N PHE A 28 -7.24 -21.95 -15.55
CA PHE A 28 -6.30 -21.53 -14.53
C PHE A 28 -5.12 -22.49 -14.44
N SER A 29 -4.32 -22.57 -15.51
CA SER A 29 -3.00 -23.21 -15.42
C SER A 29 -2.03 -22.25 -14.73
N THR A 30 -1.39 -22.71 -13.65
CA THR A 30 -0.30 -21.94 -13.03
C THR A 30 0.85 -21.76 -14.03
N ALA A 31 1.23 -20.52 -14.30
CA ALA A 31 2.37 -20.22 -15.16
C ALA A 31 3.65 -20.86 -14.60
N LYS A 32 4.47 -21.44 -15.47
CA LYS A 32 5.78 -21.99 -15.08
C LYS A 32 6.72 -20.83 -14.75
N VAL A 33 7.46 -20.96 -13.64
CA VAL A 33 8.50 -20.00 -13.27
C VAL A 33 9.69 -20.19 -14.22
N ASP A 34 10.18 -19.11 -14.81
CA ASP A 34 11.37 -19.12 -15.67
C ASP A 34 12.63 -19.46 -14.84
N PRO A 35 13.37 -20.54 -15.17
CA PRO A 35 14.55 -20.95 -14.43
C PRO A 35 15.74 -19.99 -14.58
N SER A 36 15.77 -19.14 -15.60
CA SER A 36 16.84 -18.14 -15.80
C SER A 36 16.67 -16.92 -14.88
N SER A 37 15.52 -16.79 -14.20
CA SER A 37 15.22 -15.66 -13.34
C SER A 37 16.02 -15.73 -12.01
N PRO A 38 16.67 -14.64 -11.58
CA PRO A 38 17.38 -14.59 -10.29
C PRO A 38 16.44 -14.76 -9.08
N ILE A 39 15.12 -14.67 -9.27
CA ILE A 39 14.12 -14.86 -8.21
C ILE A 39 13.37 -16.19 -8.32
N ALA A 40 13.75 -17.09 -9.24
CA ALA A 40 13.00 -18.32 -9.53
C ALA A 40 12.78 -19.20 -8.29
N ALA A 41 13.82 -19.36 -7.47
CA ALA A 41 13.75 -20.12 -6.21
C ALA A 41 12.76 -19.49 -5.20
N ARG A 42 12.78 -18.15 -5.09
CA ARG A 42 11.89 -17.39 -4.18
C ARG A 42 10.45 -17.43 -4.65
N ALA A 43 10.20 -17.24 -5.95
CA ALA A 43 8.88 -17.34 -6.55
C ALA A 43 8.28 -18.75 -6.37
N THR A 44 9.09 -19.79 -6.58
CA THR A 44 8.67 -21.18 -6.36
C THR A 44 8.35 -21.47 -4.90
N ALA A 45 9.18 -20.97 -3.96
CA ALA A 45 8.93 -21.11 -2.54
C ALA A 45 7.64 -20.38 -2.10
N ALA A 46 7.42 -19.15 -2.58
CA ALA A 46 6.23 -18.37 -2.30
C ALA A 46 4.96 -19.00 -2.88
N ALA A 47 5.03 -19.56 -4.09
CA ALA A 47 3.89 -20.25 -4.71
C ALA A 47 3.49 -21.53 -3.95
N LYS A 48 4.44 -22.21 -3.30
CA LYS A 48 4.20 -23.40 -2.47
C LYS A 48 3.72 -23.06 -1.06
N ALA A 49 4.04 -21.87 -0.56
CA ALA A 49 3.62 -21.43 0.76
C ALA A 49 2.10 -21.16 0.79
N LYS A 50 1.33 -22.09 1.39
CA LYS A 50 -0.08 -21.86 1.72
C LYS A 50 -0.17 -21.10 3.04
N GLY A 51 -0.02 -19.78 2.97
CA GLY A 51 -0.29 -18.90 4.11
C GLY A 51 -1.79 -18.75 4.37
N GLU A 52 -2.14 -18.25 5.55
CA GLU A 52 -3.50 -17.83 5.86
C GLU A 52 -3.92 -16.72 4.88
N ARG A 53 -4.93 -17.00 4.06
CA ARG A 53 -5.47 -16.01 3.13
C ARG A 53 -6.58 -15.27 3.85
N ARG A 54 -6.46 -13.95 3.92
CA ARG A 54 -7.56 -13.09 4.35
C ARG A 54 -8.78 -13.39 3.48
N LYS A 55 -9.89 -13.66 4.14
CA LYS A 55 -11.17 -13.88 3.50
C LYS A 55 -11.84 -12.53 3.28
N PHE A 56 -12.75 -12.47 2.30
CA PHE A 56 -13.61 -11.30 2.14
C PHE A 56 -14.51 -11.06 3.36
N SER A 57 -14.79 -12.10 4.16
CA SER A 57 -15.48 -11.99 5.45
C SER A 57 -14.67 -11.25 6.52
N ASP A 58 -13.35 -11.12 6.35
CA ASP A 58 -12.46 -10.46 7.31
C ASP A 58 -12.38 -8.95 7.04
N ILE A 59 -13.09 -8.46 6.01
CA ILE A 59 -13.26 -7.04 5.76
C ILE A 59 -14.21 -6.48 6.83
N PRO A 60 -13.78 -5.49 7.62
CA PRO A 60 -14.65 -4.85 8.59
C PRO A 60 -15.90 -4.28 7.92
N ALA A 61 -17.02 -4.28 8.64
CA ALA A 61 -18.22 -3.60 8.19
C ALA A 61 -17.95 -2.11 7.96
N ILE A 62 -18.63 -1.52 6.99
CA ILE A 62 -18.58 -0.07 6.75
C ILE A 62 -19.06 0.63 8.04
N PRO A 63 -18.29 1.59 8.58
CA PRO A 63 -18.71 2.36 9.74
C PRO A 63 -20.06 3.04 9.48
N THR A 64 -21.00 2.89 10.40
CA THR A 64 -22.35 3.50 10.31
C THR A 64 -22.45 4.83 11.04
N ASP A 65 -21.40 5.22 11.77
CA ASP A 65 -21.28 6.40 12.61
C ASP A 65 -20.61 7.59 11.89
N VAL A 66 -20.60 7.57 10.55
CA VAL A 66 -20.06 8.68 9.76
C VAL A 66 -21.04 9.86 9.77
N PRO A 67 -20.57 11.10 10.01
CA PRO A 67 -21.43 12.27 9.99
C PRO A 67 -22.13 12.47 8.64
N THR A 68 -23.40 12.85 8.67
CA THR A 68 -24.14 13.26 7.47
C THR A 68 -23.63 14.60 6.94
N ALA A 69 -23.91 14.89 5.67
CA ALA A 69 -23.53 16.18 5.06
C ALA A 69 -24.11 17.38 5.83
N ASP A 70 -25.31 17.25 6.40
CA ASP A 70 -25.93 18.29 7.24
C ASP A 70 -25.22 18.46 8.57
N GLN A 71 -24.80 17.35 9.21
CA GLN A 71 -24.01 17.41 10.45
C GLN A 71 -22.66 18.09 10.22
N VAL A 72 -21.98 17.78 9.09
CA VAL A 72 -20.74 18.46 8.71
C VAL A 72 -20.98 19.95 8.47
N ARG A 73 -22.02 20.32 7.70
CA ARG A 73 -22.37 21.73 7.49
C ARG A 73 -22.62 22.47 8.81
N ALA A 74 -23.39 21.87 9.71
CA ALA A 74 -23.68 22.46 11.02
C ALA A 74 -22.39 22.66 11.83
N ALA A 75 -21.50 21.66 11.85
CA ALA A 75 -20.21 21.75 12.53
C ALA A 75 -19.34 22.88 11.96
N VAL A 76 -19.28 23.04 10.64
CA VAL A 76 -18.53 24.12 9.99
C VAL A 76 -19.09 25.50 10.36
N VAL A 77 -20.42 25.66 10.35
CA VAL A 77 -21.06 26.93 10.74
C VAL A 77 -20.76 27.26 12.21
N GLN A 78 -20.80 26.28 13.10
CA GLN A 78 -20.43 26.49 14.50
C GLN A 78 -18.96 26.86 14.67
N GLN A 79 -18.07 26.17 13.95
CA GLN A 79 -16.63 26.46 13.96
C GLN A 79 -16.34 27.88 13.48
N GLN A 80 -17.00 28.35 12.42
CA GLN A 80 -16.84 29.71 11.92
C GLN A 80 -17.25 30.74 12.97
N ARG A 81 -18.43 30.56 13.59
CA ARG A 81 -18.91 31.45 14.66
C ARG A 81 -17.97 31.48 15.85
N ALA A 82 -17.42 30.32 16.24
CA ALA A 82 -16.44 30.24 17.32
C ALA A 82 -15.15 30.99 16.95
N GLY A 83 -14.69 30.89 15.70
CA GLY A 83 -13.55 31.63 15.18
C GLY A 83 -13.77 33.14 15.17
N ASP A 84 -14.95 33.58 14.73
CA ASP A 84 -15.32 35.00 14.72
C ASP A 84 -15.38 35.56 16.15
N ALA A 85 -15.99 34.81 17.08
CA ALA A 85 -16.05 35.16 18.49
C ALA A 85 -14.66 35.23 19.14
N LEU A 86 -13.79 34.26 18.85
CA LEU A 86 -12.41 34.27 19.33
C LEU A 86 -11.66 35.49 18.79
N THR A 87 -11.77 35.76 17.49
CA THR A 87 -11.14 36.92 16.85
C THR A 87 -11.57 38.22 17.52
N ALA A 88 -12.87 38.40 17.76
CA ALA A 88 -13.40 39.56 18.45
C ALA A 88 -12.90 39.66 19.90
N ALA A 89 -12.85 38.54 20.63
CA ALA A 89 -12.35 38.50 22.01
C ALA A 89 -10.86 38.81 22.09
N THR A 90 -10.07 38.43 21.08
CA THR A 90 -8.63 38.66 21.05
C THR A 90 -8.23 39.99 20.38
N ALA A 91 -9.15 40.66 19.67
CA ALA A 91 -8.88 41.90 18.95
C ALA A 91 -8.22 43.01 19.80
N PRO A 92 -8.58 43.20 21.09
CA PRO A 92 -7.90 44.17 21.94
C PRO A 92 -6.40 43.90 22.15
N SER A 93 -5.91 42.69 21.85
CA SER A 93 -4.50 42.29 21.97
C SER A 93 -3.87 42.63 23.33
N THR A 94 -4.68 42.55 24.39
CA THR A 94 -4.31 42.94 25.76
C THR A 94 -3.53 41.86 26.51
N TRP A 95 -3.29 40.72 25.86
CA TRP A 95 -2.54 39.60 26.41
C TRP A 95 -1.04 39.78 26.14
N GLU A 96 -0.25 39.63 27.18
CA GLU A 96 1.21 39.68 27.12
C GLU A 96 1.76 38.25 27.21
N LEU A 97 2.62 37.86 26.27
CA LEU A 97 3.26 36.55 26.28
C LEU A 97 4.44 36.56 27.27
N LYS A 98 4.18 36.15 28.51
CA LYS A 98 5.18 36.02 29.56
C LYS A 98 5.84 34.64 29.53
N ASP A 99 7.07 34.57 30.04
CA ASP A 99 7.78 33.32 30.31
C ASP A 99 8.07 32.43 29.08
N SER A 100 8.05 32.98 27.87
CA SER A 100 8.37 32.26 26.62
C SER A 100 9.70 31.53 26.69
N GLU A 101 10.73 32.14 27.28
CA GLU A 101 12.05 31.51 27.42
C GLU A 101 12.05 30.40 28.48
N ILE A 102 11.27 30.53 29.56
CA ILE A 102 11.12 29.47 30.56
C ILE A 102 10.41 28.26 29.94
N TYR A 103 9.34 28.50 29.16
CA TYR A 103 8.64 27.47 28.40
C TYR A 103 9.55 26.80 27.37
N ALA A 104 10.28 27.58 26.57
CA ALA A 104 11.21 27.06 25.58
C ALA A 104 12.37 26.26 26.22
N ALA A 105 12.94 26.76 27.32
CA ALA A 105 13.96 26.05 28.08
C ALA A 105 13.43 24.72 28.65
N LYS A 106 12.19 24.70 29.16
CA LYS A 106 11.53 23.46 29.59
C LYS A 106 11.34 22.50 28.41
N ALA A 107 10.81 22.97 27.29
CA ALA A 107 10.62 22.15 26.10
C ALA A 107 11.92 21.56 25.56
N ARG A 108 13.03 22.33 25.57
CA ARG A 108 14.37 21.84 25.18
C ARG A 108 14.91 20.79 26.15
N ARG A 109 14.62 20.90 27.46
CA ARG A 109 15.00 19.88 28.45
C ARG A 109 14.17 18.61 28.33
N ASP A 110 12.87 18.75 28.07
CA ASP A 110 11.92 17.64 27.97
C ASP A 110 12.04 16.91 26.62
N ALA A 111 12.40 17.65 25.57
CA ALA A 111 12.88 17.06 24.35
C ALA A 111 14.12 16.24 24.72
N LYS A 112 13.99 14.93 24.67
CA LYS A 112 15.11 14.00 24.65
C LYS A 112 15.41 13.77 23.17
N PRO A 113 16.12 14.70 22.48
CA PRO A 113 16.48 14.46 21.10
C PRO A 113 17.20 13.11 21.05
N PRO A 114 16.96 12.29 20.02
CA PRO A 114 17.78 11.09 19.84
C PRO A 114 19.23 11.55 19.88
N ALA A 115 20.09 10.77 20.53
CA ALA A 115 21.52 11.03 20.49
C ALA A 115 21.90 11.04 19.01
N PHE A 116 22.15 12.24 18.46
CA PHE A 116 22.81 12.35 17.18
C PHE A 116 24.24 11.91 17.46
N GLU A 117 24.50 10.62 17.29
CA GLU A 117 25.86 10.12 17.31
C GLU A 117 26.67 10.93 16.29
N ALA A 118 27.86 11.36 16.69
CA ALA A 118 28.74 12.03 15.75
C ALA A 118 28.95 11.10 14.55
N PRO A 119 28.86 11.59 13.31
CA PRO A 119 29.04 10.76 12.12
C PRO A 119 30.33 9.95 12.23
N THR A 120 30.21 8.64 12.11
CA THR A 120 31.35 7.73 12.18
C THR A 120 32.21 7.88 10.93
N ASP A 121 33.44 7.37 10.97
CA ASP A 121 34.28 7.32 9.77
C ASP A 121 33.65 6.46 8.66
N ALA A 122 32.84 5.46 9.02
CA ALA A 122 32.07 4.66 8.08
C ALA A 122 30.97 5.48 7.39
N ASP A 123 30.28 6.36 8.13
CA ASP A 123 29.26 7.27 7.56
C ASP A 123 29.87 8.29 6.60
N ARG A 124 31.07 8.78 6.93
CA ARG A 124 31.85 9.67 6.05
C ARG A 124 32.25 8.94 4.76
N ALA A 125 32.77 7.72 4.88
CA ALA A 125 33.13 6.89 3.73
C ALA A 125 31.92 6.56 2.85
N ALA A 126 30.76 6.28 3.45
CA ALA A 126 29.51 6.03 2.72
C ALA A 126 29.04 7.26 1.94
N THR A 127 29.14 8.45 2.55
CA THR A 127 28.81 9.73 1.91
C THR A 127 29.75 10.02 0.73
N GLU A 128 31.06 9.78 0.88
CA GLU A 128 32.03 9.94 -0.19
C GLU A 128 31.81 8.94 -1.34
N ALA A 129 31.46 7.70 -1.03
CA ALA A 129 31.14 6.67 -2.01
C ALA A 129 29.87 7.05 -2.81
N PHE A 130 28.83 7.51 -2.13
CA PHE A 130 27.62 8.02 -2.78
C PHE A 130 27.93 9.22 -3.68
N ALA A 131 28.72 10.18 -3.20
CA ALA A 131 29.13 11.34 -4.00
C ALA A 131 29.96 10.93 -5.24
N ARG A 132 30.77 9.87 -5.14
CA ARG A 132 31.54 9.33 -6.27
C ARG A 132 30.63 8.67 -7.31
N ASP A 133 29.68 7.85 -6.88
CA ASP A 133 28.69 7.21 -7.76
C ASP A 133 27.80 8.25 -8.46
N ALA A 134 27.33 9.26 -7.72
CA ALA A 134 26.56 10.36 -8.29
C ALA A 134 27.35 11.12 -9.38
N ARG A 135 28.64 11.40 -9.15
CA ARG A 135 29.53 12.01 -10.16
C ARG A 135 29.75 11.09 -11.38
N GLY A 136 29.91 9.78 -11.17
CA GLY A 136 30.04 8.80 -12.25
C GLY A 136 28.79 8.67 -13.12
N ARG A 137 27.60 8.86 -12.55
CA ARG A 137 26.35 8.92 -13.33
C ARG A 137 26.17 10.24 -14.07
N ALA A 138 26.72 11.33 -13.53
CA ALA A 138 26.67 12.65 -14.14
C ALA A 138 27.75 12.85 -15.23
N SER A 139 28.77 12.00 -15.31
CA SER A 139 29.74 12.04 -16.41
C SER A 139 29.12 11.55 -17.72
N ALA A 140 29.29 12.34 -18.78
CA ALA A 140 28.80 11.99 -20.11
C ALA A 140 29.38 10.64 -20.58
N PRO A 141 28.58 9.78 -21.24
CA PRO A 141 29.08 8.52 -21.77
C PRO A 141 30.23 8.77 -22.75
N PRO A 142 31.25 7.89 -22.79
CA PRO A 142 32.44 8.10 -23.63
C PRO A 142 32.03 8.19 -25.10
N SER A 143 32.38 9.30 -25.73
CA SER A 143 31.94 9.65 -27.08
C SER A 143 32.90 9.11 -28.14
N GLN A 144 33.08 7.80 -28.29
CA GLN A 144 33.59 7.21 -29.55
C GLN A 144 33.12 5.76 -29.76
N PRO A 145 32.54 5.43 -30.93
CA PRO A 145 32.46 4.05 -31.40
C PRO A 145 33.84 3.57 -31.85
N LYS A 146 34.17 2.30 -31.54
CA LYS A 146 35.20 1.54 -32.27
C LYS A 146 34.60 0.97 -33.55
#